data_AF-A0A5B2VTI3-F1
#
_entry.id   AF-A0A5B2VTI3-F1
#
_cell.length_a   1.000
_cell.length_b   1.000
_cell.length_c   1.000
_cell.angle_alpha   90.00
_cell.angle_beta   90.00
_cell.angle_gamma   90.00
#
_symmetry.space_group_name_H-M   'P 1'
#
loop_
_entity.id
_entity.type
_entity.pdbx_description
1 polymer ?
#
loop_
_entity_poly.entity_id
_entity_poly.type
_entity_poly.pdbx_seq_one_letter_code
_entity_poly.pdbx_strand_id
1 'polypeptide(L)'
;MGYKWKKPIKNSLLLPFLCTPLLLSAQKAEISGVAAYYDSTSIVELYDQTPVGLEITYKNGDTRQTEGFMQGDYRWKYIKVTTPDGVFRNGYLSFDRHKVAQQHYQVKLEVTLPEAAGQAFETTLQLPYITGIRFNHYADSLKRGIHFYLNVEARFSTGKIYPLDTAAVRFETSAGKLLGQDLLLPEGDTTRFITVKAVSRTNPKLAISSVIPVKQKPDDDSMIINDERDVLDKRKKRKG
;
A
#
# COMPACT_ATOMS: atom_id res chain seq x y z
N MET A 1 96.53 -40.35 34.25
CA MET A 1 96.29 -40.52 32.80
C MET A 1 95.58 -41.86 32.60
N GLY A 2 94.42 -42.02 31.97
CA GLY A 2 93.52 -41.08 31.30
C GLY A 2 92.13 -41.74 31.17
N TYR A 3 91.12 -40.90 31.42
CA TYR A 3 89.76 -40.82 30.87
C TYR A 3 88.89 -42.05 30.55
N LYS A 4 87.82 -42.18 31.36
CA LYS A 4 86.47 -42.69 31.03
C LYS A 4 85.82 -41.87 29.91
N TRP A 5 85.08 -42.50 28.99
CA TRP A 5 83.90 -41.87 28.35
C TRP A 5 82.76 -42.89 28.14
N LYS A 6 81.57 -42.51 28.65
CA LYS A 6 80.29 -43.22 28.57
C LYS A 6 79.56 -42.86 27.27
N LYS A 7 78.79 -43.80 26.72
CA LYS A 7 77.88 -43.60 25.57
C LYS A 7 76.75 -42.60 25.93
N PRO A 8 76.31 -41.73 24.99
CA PRO A 8 75.17 -40.85 25.21
C PRO A 8 73.83 -41.57 24.94
N ILE A 9 72.89 -41.44 25.86
CA ILE A 9 71.48 -41.78 25.68
C ILE A 9 70.80 -40.53 25.12
N LYS A 10 70.23 -40.63 23.91
CA LYS A 10 69.44 -39.56 23.29
C LYS A 10 68.03 -39.57 23.90
N ASN A 11 67.79 -38.72 24.89
CA ASN A 11 66.42 -38.35 25.30
C ASN A 11 65.92 -37.28 24.32
N SER A 12 65.07 -37.67 23.36
CA SER A 12 64.30 -36.72 22.57
C SER A 12 63.00 -36.44 23.31
N LEU A 13 62.91 -35.27 23.93
CA LEU A 13 61.67 -34.73 24.49
C LEU A 13 60.68 -34.51 23.34
N LEU A 14 59.61 -35.30 23.32
CA LEU A 14 58.40 -34.99 22.56
C LEU A 14 57.62 -33.92 23.33
N LEU A 15 57.64 -32.67 22.84
CA LEU A 15 56.72 -31.62 23.25
C LEU A 15 55.32 -31.97 22.72
N PRO A 16 54.29 -32.14 23.56
CA PRO A 16 52.92 -32.17 23.07
C PRO A 16 52.50 -30.73 22.75
N PHE A 17 52.35 -30.40 21.47
CA PHE A 17 51.60 -29.24 21.03
C PHE A 17 50.15 -29.42 21.50
N LEU A 18 49.80 -28.77 22.61
CA LEU A 18 48.43 -28.58 23.05
C LEU A 18 47.72 -27.67 22.03
N CYS A 19 47.18 -28.27 20.98
CA CYS A 19 46.11 -27.66 20.18
C CYS A 19 44.87 -27.55 21.06
N THR A 20 44.75 -26.46 21.80
CA THR A 20 43.45 -26.06 22.35
C THR A 20 42.54 -25.72 21.18
N PRO A 21 41.40 -26.41 20.99
CA PRO A 21 40.39 -25.91 20.08
C PRO A 21 39.89 -24.60 20.69
N LEU A 22 40.21 -23.49 20.03
CA LEU A 22 39.49 -22.24 20.22
C LEU A 22 38.04 -22.53 19.85
N LEU A 23 37.25 -22.93 20.84
CA LEU A 23 35.81 -22.85 20.79
C LEU A 23 35.49 -21.36 20.68
N LEU A 24 35.44 -20.84 19.45
CA LEU A 24 34.66 -19.65 19.16
C LEU A 24 33.23 -19.99 19.54
N SER A 25 32.86 -19.70 20.79
CA SER A 25 31.48 -19.36 21.08
C SER A 25 31.14 -18.19 20.18
N ALA A 26 30.51 -18.47 19.04
CA ALA A 26 29.83 -17.46 18.25
C ALA A 26 28.87 -16.78 19.22
N GLN A 27 29.26 -15.60 19.71
CA GLN A 27 28.43 -14.79 20.58
C GLN A 27 27.13 -14.60 19.81
N LYS A 28 26.01 -15.11 20.35
CA LYS A 28 24.70 -14.91 19.73
C LYS A 28 24.52 -13.39 19.61
N ALA A 29 24.45 -12.89 18.39
CA ALA A 29 24.26 -11.47 18.15
C ALA A 29 22.95 -11.05 18.84
N GLU A 30 23.05 -10.18 19.83
CA GLU A 30 21.89 -9.67 20.55
C GLU A 30 21.16 -8.67 19.67
N ILE A 31 19.84 -8.76 19.62
CA ILE A 31 19.01 -7.84 18.83
C ILE A 31 18.87 -6.52 19.58
N SER A 32 19.09 -5.40 18.88
CA SER A 32 18.91 -4.06 19.42
C SER A 32 17.57 -3.44 19.00
N GLY A 33 16.98 -3.86 17.87
CA GLY A 33 15.70 -3.33 17.42
C GLY A 33 15.12 -4.03 16.19
N VAL A 34 13.85 -3.76 15.94
CA VAL A 34 13.11 -4.24 14.77
C VAL A 34 12.31 -3.07 14.16
N ALA A 35 12.51 -2.83 12.87
CA ALA A 35 11.73 -1.88 12.09
C ALA A 35 10.83 -2.62 11.10
N ALA A 36 9.61 -2.13 10.90
CA ALA A 36 8.66 -2.70 9.94
C ALA A 36 8.42 -1.77 8.76
N TYR A 37 8.33 -2.37 7.57
CA TYR A 37 8.08 -1.69 6.31
C TYR A 37 6.98 -2.42 5.56
N TYR A 38 6.17 -1.69 4.80
CA TYR A 38 5.25 -2.28 3.84
C TYR A 38 5.84 -2.14 2.44
N ASP A 39 5.41 -3.00 1.53
CA ASP A 39 5.82 -2.91 0.13
C ASP A 39 5.20 -1.68 -0.53
N SER A 40 5.98 -0.63 -0.71
CA SER A 40 5.54 0.62 -1.34
C SER A 40 5.15 0.45 -2.83
N THR A 41 5.59 -0.63 -3.48
CA THR A 41 5.20 -0.96 -4.86
C THR A 41 3.82 -1.63 -4.93
N SER A 42 3.32 -2.16 -3.81
CA SER A 42 1.96 -2.68 -3.70
C SER A 42 0.90 -1.56 -3.70
N ILE A 43 -0.35 -1.93 -3.93
CA ILE A 43 -1.51 -1.01 -3.99
C ILE A 43 -2.27 -1.01 -2.66
N VAL A 44 -1.54 -0.79 -1.56
CA VAL A 44 -2.13 -0.68 -0.21
C VAL A 44 -3.10 0.50 -0.10
N GLU A 45 -2.96 1.50 -0.97
CA GLU A 45 -3.87 2.64 -1.05
C GLU A 45 -5.30 2.25 -1.43
N LEU A 46 -5.52 1.08 -2.04
CA LEU A 46 -6.85 0.60 -2.44
C LEU A 46 -7.26 -0.70 -1.77
N TYR A 47 -6.29 -1.51 -1.35
CA TYR A 47 -6.57 -2.81 -0.76
C TYR A 47 -6.19 -2.85 0.73
N ASP A 48 -7.01 -3.54 1.50
CA ASP A 48 -6.87 -3.70 2.95
C ASP A 48 -5.89 -4.83 3.31
N GLN A 49 -4.82 -4.92 2.51
CA GLN A 49 -3.75 -5.87 2.65
C GLN A 49 -2.45 -5.34 2.04
N THR A 50 -1.32 -5.71 2.63
CA THR A 50 0.00 -5.37 2.09
C THR A 50 1.07 -6.38 2.53
N PRO A 51 2.05 -6.71 1.68
CA PRO A 51 3.27 -7.37 2.12
C PRO A 51 4.00 -6.48 3.14
N VAL A 52 4.48 -7.09 4.22
CA VAL A 52 5.28 -6.46 5.27
C VAL A 52 6.64 -7.13 5.32
N GLY A 53 7.66 -6.34 5.61
CA GLY A 53 9.04 -6.75 5.78
C GLY A 53 9.58 -6.19 7.09
N LEU A 54 10.47 -6.94 7.73
CA LEU A 54 11.15 -6.51 8.94
C LEU A 54 12.64 -6.35 8.69
N GLU A 55 13.21 -5.27 9.21
CA GLU A 55 14.64 -5.10 9.39
C GLU A 55 14.99 -5.33 10.86
N ILE A 56 15.83 -6.33 11.10
CA ILE A 56 16.35 -6.69 12.42
C ILE A 56 17.74 -6.06 12.54
N THR A 57 17.92 -5.18 13.52
CA THR A 57 19.22 -4.60 13.87
C THR A 57 19.81 -5.33 15.07
N TYR A 58 21.07 -5.72 14.98
CA TYR A 58 21.82 -6.35 16.05
C TYR A 58 22.74 -5.33 16.74
N LYS A 59 23.10 -5.58 18.01
CA LYS A 59 23.96 -4.69 18.82
C LYS A 59 25.36 -4.47 18.24
N ASN A 60 25.83 -5.37 17.38
CA ASN A 60 27.09 -5.24 16.67
C ASN A 60 27.00 -4.34 15.41
N GLY A 61 25.81 -3.83 15.09
CA GLY A 61 25.55 -2.98 13.94
C GLY A 61 25.10 -3.74 12.68
N ASP A 62 25.11 -5.08 12.70
CA ASP A 62 24.63 -5.87 11.58
C ASP A 62 23.11 -5.72 11.44
N THR A 63 22.64 -5.77 10.19
CA THR A 63 21.21 -5.77 9.88
C THR A 63 20.85 -7.01 9.07
N ARG A 64 19.72 -7.62 9.39
CA ARG A 64 19.12 -8.68 8.56
C ARG A 64 17.70 -8.31 8.20
N GLN A 65 17.25 -8.79 7.05
CA GLN A 65 15.93 -8.49 6.54
C GLN A 65 15.15 -9.77 6.31
N THR A 66 13.83 -9.66 6.36
CA THR A 66 12.95 -10.78 6.04
C THR A 66 12.90 -11.08 4.56
N GLU A 67 12.64 -12.34 4.23
CA GLU A 67 12.27 -12.74 2.87
C GLU A 67 10.99 -12.03 2.38
N GLY A 68 10.71 -12.15 1.07
CA GLY A 68 9.59 -11.46 0.43
C GLY A 68 10.07 -10.22 -0.32
N PHE A 69 9.36 -9.10 -0.20
CA PHE A 69 9.70 -7.90 -0.98
C PHE A 69 11.04 -7.27 -0.59
N MET A 70 11.51 -7.45 0.65
CA MET A 70 12.83 -6.98 1.09
C MET A 70 13.98 -7.89 0.61
N GLN A 71 13.68 -9.06 0.03
CA GLN A 71 14.67 -10.01 -0.51
C GLN A 71 15.73 -10.48 0.51
N GLY A 72 15.43 -10.41 1.81
CA GLY A 72 16.32 -10.86 2.87
C GLY A 72 16.33 -12.36 3.06
N ASP A 73 17.19 -12.82 3.96
CA ASP A 73 17.43 -14.24 4.24
C ASP A 73 16.65 -14.77 5.46
N TYR A 74 16.00 -13.87 6.21
CA TYR A 74 15.26 -14.21 7.41
C TYR A 74 13.86 -14.75 7.07
N ARG A 75 13.61 -16.02 7.37
CA ARG A 75 12.38 -16.73 6.96
C ARG A 75 11.20 -16.46 7.89
N TRP A 76 10.02 -16.18 7.32
CA TRP A 76 8.80 -15.86 8.08
C TRP A 76 8.34 -16.98 9.01
N LYS A 77 8.58 -18.24 8.63
CA LYS A 77 8.21 -19.41 9.44
C LYS A 77 8.88 -19.46 10.82
N TYR A 78 9.94 -18.68 11.02
CA TYR A 78 10.64 -18.60 12.31
C TYR A 78 10.25 -17.37 13.13
N ILE A 79 9.50 -16.42 12.56
CA ILE A 79 9.13 -15.17 13.21
C ILE A 79 7.68 -15.28 13.67
N LYS A 80 7.42 -14.92 14.93
CA LYS A 80 6.06 -14.69 15.40
C LYS A 80 5.78 -13.20 15.34
N VAL A 81 4.72 -12.81 14.62
CA VAL A 81 4.24 -11.43 14.59
C VAL A 81 2.77 -11.43 15.01
N THR A 82 2.44 -10.58 15.98
CA THR A 82 1.08 -10.33 16.43
C THR A 82 0.73 -8.85 16.27
N THR A 83 -0.54 -8.56 16.02
CA THR A 83 -1.03 -7.19 15.89
C THR A 83 -2.47 -7.10 16.40
N PRO A 84 -2.83 -6.03 17.14
CA PRO A 84 -4.22 -5.77 17.49
C PRO A 84 -5.02 -5.14 16.33
N ASP A 85 -4.34 -4.71 15.27
CA ASP A 85 -4.91 -3.86 14.21
C ASP A 85 -5.25 -4.64 12.93
N GLY A 86 -5.12 -5.97 12.96
CA GLY A 86 -5.41 -6.82 11.81
C GLY A 86 -5.03 -8.28 12.01
N VAL A 87 -4.72 -8.94 10.91
CA VAL A 87 -4.24 -10.31 10.85
C VAL A 87 -2.90 -10.31 10.14
N PHE A 88 -1.88 -10.86 10.78
CA PHE A 88 -0.56 -11.04 10.19
C PHE A 88 -0.31 -12.51 9.89
N ARG A 89 0.04 -12.85 8.64
CA ARG A 89 0.35 -14.21 8.22
C ARG A 89 1.45 -14.21 7.18
N ASN A 90 2.56 -14.89 7.48
CA ASN A 90 3.64 -15.18 6.53
C ASN A 90 4.12 -13.95 5.73
N GLY A 91 4.38 -12.83 6.43
CA GLY A 91 4.82 -11.58 5.80
C GLY A 91 3.72 -10.77 5.14
N TYR A 92 2.45 -11.13 5.32
CA TYR A 92 1.32 -10.33 4.85
C TYR A 92 0.50 -9.81 6.02
N LEU A 93 0.18 -8.52 5.96
CA LEU A 93 -0.76 -7.88 6.85
C LEU A 93 -2.09 -7.67 6.12
N SER A 94 -3.19 -8.09 6.73
CA SER A 94 -4.55 -7.71 6.38
C SER A 94 -5.13 -6.88 7.52
N PHE A 95 -5.84 -5.79 7.22
CA PHE A 95 -6.30 -4.84 8.24
C PHE A 95 -7.71 -4.32 7.90
N ASP A 96 -8.34 -3.60 8.82
CA ASP A 96 -9.56 -2.83 8.53
C ASP A 96 -9.16 -1.36 8.37
N ARG A 97 -9.33 -0.81 7.17
CA ARG A 97 -8.95 0.58 6.88
C ARG A 97 -9.74 1.61 7.68
N HIS A 98 -11.01 1.37 7.98
CA HIS A 98 -11.80 2.28 8.81
C HIS A 98 -11.27 2.30 10.24
N LYS A 99 -10.92 1.13 10.79
CA LYS A 99 -10.30 1.03 12.12
C LYS A 99 -8.94 1.73 12.14
N VAL A 100 -8.07 1.41 11.19
CA VAL A 100 -6.71 1.95 11.13
C VAL A 100 -6.70 3.47 10.86
N ALA A 101 -7.70 4.00 10.13
CA ALA A 101 -7.86 5.45 9.97
C ALA A 101 -8.11 6.18 11.31
N GLN A 102 -8.81 5.56 12.26
CA GLN A 102 -9.01 6.11 13.62
C GLN A 102 -7.70 6.14 14.42
N GLN A 103 -6.71 5.34 14.03
CA GLN A 103 -5.39 5.23 14.63
C GLN A 103 -4.33 6.00 13.84
N HIS A 104 -4.73 7.01 13.07
CA HIS A 104 -3.82 7.80 12.23
C HIS A 104 -2.99 6.95 11.25
N TYR A 105 -3.58 5.85 10.78
CA TYR A 105 -2.96 4.91 9.85
C TYR A 105 -1.69 4.23 10.39
N GLN A 106 -1.56 4.14 11.72
CA GLN A 106 -0.49 3.42 12.39
C GLN A 106 -0.97 2.03 12.79
N VAL A 107 -0.20 1.02 12.41
CA VAL A 107 -0.41 -0.39 12.77
C VAL A 107 0.69 -0.81 13.73
N LYS A 108 0.33 -1.29 14.91
CA LYS A 108 1.29 -1.81 15.88
C LYS A 108 1.58 -3.27 15.60
N LEU A 109 2.86 -3.64 15.59
CA LEU A 109 3.33 -5.00 15.44
C LEU A 109 4.18 -5.37 16.65
N GLU A 110 3.91 -6.54 17.21
CA GLU A 110 4.74 -7.18 18.23
C GLU A 110 5.45 -8.35 17.56
N VAL A 111 6.78 -8.31 17.58
CA VAL A 111 7.66 -9.27 16.87
C VAL A 111 8.45 -10.08 17.88
N THR A 112 8.35 -11.40 17.82
CA THR A 112 9.19 -12.32 18.59
C THR A 112 10.09 -13.11 17.64
N LEU A 113 11.40 -13.03 17.89
CA LEU A 113 12.45 -13.70 17.12
C LEU A 113 13.02 -14.88 17.95
N PRO A 114 13.41 -16.00 17.32
CA PRO A 114 13.91 -17.18 18.01
C PRO A 114 15.20 -16.94 18.78
N GLU A 115 16.10 -16.08 18.29
CA GLU A 115 17.32 -15.70 19.01
C GLU A 115 17.10 -14.71 20.16
N ALA A 116 15.90 -14.12 20.30
CA ALA A 116 15.59 -13.11 21.31
C ALA A 116 15.22 -13.68 22.69
N ALA A 117 15.37 -14.99 22.90
CA ALA A 117 15.06 -15.67 24.18
C ALA A 117 13.67 -15.34 24.76
N GLY A 118 12.67 -15.10 23.90
CA GLY A 118 11.30 -14.77 24.29
C GLY A 118 11.01 -13.28 24.47
N GLN A 119 12.01 -12.40 24.32
CA GLN A 119 11.79 -10.96 24.25
C GLN A 119 10.98 -10.60 23.00
N ALA A 120 9.92 -9.81 23.19
CA ALA A 120 9.13 -9.22 22.12
C ALA A 120 9.65 -7.81 21.80
N PHE A 121 9.62 -7.44 20.52
CA PHE A 121 9.96 -6.11 20.02
C PHE A 121 8.70 -5.46 19.47
N GLU A 122 8.37 -4.29 20.00
CA GLU A 122 7.30 -3.47 19.46
C GLU A 122 7.83 -2.61 18.32
N THR A 123 7.08 -2.55 17.24
CA THR A 123 7.34 -1.66 16.11
C THR A 123 6.03 -1.16 15.54
N THR A 124 6.09 -0.03 14.82
CA THR A 124 4.90 0.60 14.24
C THR A 124 5.09 0.77 12.74
N LEU A 125 4.08 0.34 11.98
CA LEU A 125 4.01 0.48 10.54
C LEU A 125 3.06 1.62 10.19
N GLN A 126 3.56 2.65 9.50
CA GLN A 126 2.73 3.74 8.99
C GLN A 126 2.20 3.38 7.60
N LEU A 127 0.89 3.18 7.49
CA LEU A 127 0.22 2.93 6.20
C LEU A 127 -0.12 4.23 5.46
N PRO A 128 -0.29 4.17 4.13
CA PRO A 128 -0.74 5.32 3.34
C PRO A 128 -2.12 5.80 3.73
N TYR A 129 -2.32 7.11 3.61
CA TYR A 129 -3.58 7.76 3.93
C TYR A 129 -3.93 8.84 2.91
N ILE A 130 -5.21 9.19 2.85
CA ILE A 130 -5.70 10.21 1.93
C ILE A 130 -5.30 11.60 2.45
N THR A 131 -4.61 12.36 1.61
CA THR A 131 -4.22 13.76 1.85
C THR A 131 -5.15 14.77 1.19
N GLY A 132 -5.88 14.35 0.15
CA GLY A 132 -6.85 15.18 -0.55
C GLY A 132 -7.67 14.37 -1.54
N ILE A 133 -8.82 14.90 -1.93
CA ILE A 133 -9.72 14.31 -2.93
C ILE A 133 -10.13 15.36 -3.97
N ARG A 134 -10.47 14.93 -5.19
CA ARG A 134 -11.00 15.80 -6.25
C ARG A 134 -12.00 15.06 -7.13
N PHE A 135 -12.94 15.78 -7.75
CA PHE A 135 -13.72 15.25 -8.85
C PHE A 135 -12.89 15.24 -10.13
N ASN A 136 -13.02 14.20 -10.94
CA ASN A 136 -12.41 14.08 -12.27
C ASN A 136 -13.49 13.71 -13.30
N HIS A 137 -14.41 14.64 -13.57
CA HIS A 137 -15.57 14.41 -14.45
C HIS A 137 -15.13 14.22 -15.91
N TYR A 138 -15.72 13.23 -16.58
CA TYR A 138 -15.42 12.91 -17.98
C TYR A 138 -16.22 13.72 -19.01
N ALA A 139 -17.22 14.49 -18.55
CA ALA A 139 -18.04 15.33 -19.41
C ALA A 139 -18.39 16.66 -18.73
N ASP A 140 -18.46 17.71 -19.54
CA ASP A 140 -18.75 19.07 -19.07
C ASP A 140 -20.20 19.26 -18.63
N SER A 141 -21.11 18.36 -19.00
CA SER A 141 -22.54 18.48 -18.69
C SER A 141 -23.22 17.11 -18.58
N LEU A 142 -24.22 17.04 -17.71
CA LEU A 142 -25.09 15.87 -17.55
C LEU A 142 -26.22 15.88 -18.58
N LYS A 143 -26.52 14.71 -19.15
CA LYS A 143 -27.72 14.48 -19.98
C LYS A 143 -28.80 13.80 -19.15
N ARG A 144 -30.05 14.21 -19.34
CA ARG A 144 -31.21 13.57 -18.68
C ARG A 144 -31.45 12.18 -19.23
N GLY A 145 -31.99 11.29 -18.41
CA GLY A 145 -32.26 9.90 -18.76
C GLY A 145 -31.01 9.02 -18.89
N ILE A 146 -29.82 9.57 -18.68
CA ILE A 146 -28.54 8.87 -18.87
C ILE A 146 -27.76 8.85 -17.55
N HIS A 147 -27.12 7.73 -17.27
CA HIS A 147 -26.22 7.57 -16.13
C HIS A 147 -24.97 8.45 -16.31
N PHE A 148 -24.73 9.34 -15.35
CA PHE A 148 -23.53 10.17 -15.29
C PHE A 148 -22.61 9.64 -14.19
N TYR A 149 -21.50 9.03 -14.57
CA TYR A 149 -20.53 8.47 -13.63
C TYR A 149 -19.75 9.58 -12.92
N LEU A 150 -19.81 9.59 -11.58
CA LEU A 150 -19.10 10.51 -10.70
C LEU A 150 -17.74 9.91 -10.33
N ASN A 151 -16.70 10.28 -11.07
CA ASN A 151 -15.34 9.90 -10.74
C ASN A 151 -14.73 10.83 -9.69
N VAL A 152 -14.27 10.25 -8.58
CA VAL A 152 -13.51 10.94 -7.53
C VAL A 152 -12.18 10.25 -7.36
N GLU A 153 -11.11 11.03 -7.29
CA GLU A 153 -9.76 10.52 -7.06
C GLU A 153 -9.21 11.03 -5.72
N ALA A 154 -8.40 10.22 -5.06
CA ALA A 154 -7.61 10.60 -3.90
C ALA A 154 -6.14 10.78 -4.25
N ARG A 155 -5.51 11.79 -3.64
CA ARG A 155 -4.05 11.84 -3.48
C ARG A 155 -3.67 11.23 -2.14
N PHE A 156 -2.79 10.24 -2.15
CA PHE A 156 -2.31 9.56 -0.95
C PHE A 156 -1.01 10.18 -0.43
N SER A 157 -0.66 9.90 0.83
CA SER A 157 0.59 10.35 1.46
C SER A 157 1.85 9.83 0.77
N THR A 158 1.73 8.74 -0.01
CA THR A 158 2.78 8.21 -0.89
C THR A 158 2.96 9.03 -2.18
N GLY A 159 2.08 10.00 -2.44
CA GLY A 159 2.05 10.77 -3.69
C GLY A 159 1.24 10.13 -4.81
N LYS A 160 0.84 8.86 -4.69
CA LYS A 160 0.01 8.18 -5.69
C LYS A 160 -1.40 8.79 -5.76
N ILE A 161 -1.99 8.72 -6.94
CA ILE A 161 -3.37 9.15 -7.20
C ILE A 161 -4.17 7.97 -7.71
N TYR A 162 -5.28 7.66 -7.04
CA TYR A 162 -6.15 6.56 -7.43
C TYR A 162 -7.63 6.95 -7.37
N PRO A 163 -8.48 6.33 -8.22
CA PRO A 163 -9.92 6.49 -8.12
C PRO A 163 -10.42 5.91 -6.79
N LEU A 164 -11.43 6.56 -6.22
CA LEU A 164 -12.15 6.12 -5.04
C LEU A 164 -13.49 5.53 -5.43
N ASP A 165 -13.91 4.50 -4.70
CA ASP A 165 -15.21 3.89 -4.87
C ASP A 165 -16.18 4.23 -3.72
N THR A 166 -17.36 3.62 -3.75
CA THR A 166 -18.39 3.83 -2.72
C THR A 166 -18.04 3.23 -1.36
N ALA A 167 -17.00 2.41 -1.25
CA ALA A 167 -16.43 1.93 0.01
C ALA A 167 -15.55 3.02 0.65
N ALA A 168 -14.89 3.85 -0.15
CA ALA A 168 -14.05 4.95 0.34
C ALA A 168 -14.80 6.29 0.49
N VAL A 169 -15.78 6.57 -0.38
CA VAL A 169 -16.52 7.85 -0.37
C VAL A 169 -18.04 7.65 -0.31
N ARG A 170 -18.72 8.66 0.23
CA ARG A 170 -20.17 8.82 0.14
C ARG A 170 -20.49 10.03 -0.72
N PHE A 171 -21.48 9.88 -1.61
CA PHE A 171 -21.99 10.96 -2.44
C PHE A 171 -23.27 11.55 -1.88
N GLU A 172 -23.42 12.86 -2.06
CA GLU A 172 -24.64 13.64 -1.84
C GLU A 172 -24.91 14.44 -3.12
N THR A 173 -26.19 14.67 -3.45
CA THR A 173 -26.59 15.43 -4.63
C THR A 173 -27.74 16.37 -4.31
N SER A 174 -27.79 17.53 -4.96
CA SER A 174 -28.91 18.49 -4.84
C SER A 174 -30.15 18.07 -5.65
N ALA A 175 -29.99 17.23 -6.67
CA ALA A 175 -31.06 16.74 -7.53
C ALA A 175 -30.69 15.40 -8.19
N GLY A 176 -31.68 14.71 -8.76
CA GLY A 176 -31.50 13.38 -9.35
C GLY A 176 -31.34 12.27 -8.31
N LYS A 177 -31.04 11.06 -8.79
CA LYS A 177 -30.88 9.85 -7.99
C LYS A 177 -29.44 9.36 -8.07
N LEU A 178 -28.83 9.10 -6.91
CA LEU A 178 -27.54 8.43 -6.81
C LEU A 178 -27.73 6.91 -6.83
N LEU A 179 -26.98 6.23 -7.70
CA LEU A 179 -26.93 4.78 -7.86
C LEU A 179 -25.47 4.35 -7.78
N GLY A 180 -24.97 4.16 -6.55
CA GLY A 180 -23.55 3.95 -6.31
C GLY A 180 -22.73 5.20 -6.67
N GLN A 181 -21.97 5.13 -7.76
CA GLN A 181 -21.20 6.25 -8.32
C GLN A 181 -21.91 6.94 -9.49
N ASP A 182 -23.09 6.48 -9.90
CA ASP A 182 -23.84 7.12 -10.97
C ASP A 182 -24.84 8.13 -10.43
N LEU A 183 -24.95 9.25 -11.13
CA LEU A 183 -26.03 10.21 -10.98
C LEU A 183 -26.98 10.09 -12.17
N LEU A 184 -28.26 9.85 -11.88
CA LEU A 184 -29.32 9.79 -12.88
C LEU A 184 -30.30 10.95 -12.66
N LEU A 185 -30.45 11.82 -13.65
CA LEU A 185 -31.47 12.86 -13.67
C LEU A 185 -32.64 12.40 -14.59
N PRO A 186 -33.90 12.39 -14.13
CA PRO A 186 -35.04 11.99 -14.96
C PRO A 186 -35.23 12.86 -16.22
N GLU A 187 -35.81 12.29 -17.28
CA GLU A 187 -36.02 12.98 -18.57
C GLU A 187 -36.82 14.29 -18.47
N GLY A 188 -37.85 14.33 -17.62
CA GLY A 188 -38.72 15.50 -17.44
C GLY A 188 -38.22 16.55 -16.43
N ASP A 189 -37.04 16.35 -15.83
CA ASP A 189 -36.53 17.24 -14.78
C ASP A 189 -36.11 18.62 -15.35
N THR A 190 -36.40 19.72 -14.67
CA THR A 190 -36.09 21.08 -15.17
C THR A 190 -34.81 21.67 -14.58
N THR A 191 -34.08 20.92 -13.76
CA THR A 191 -32.83 21.34 -13.12
C THR A 191 -31.78 21.73 -14.15
N ARG A 192 -31.12 22.86 -13.90
CA ARG A 192 -30.07 23.41 -14.76
C ARG A 192 -28.65 23.14 -14.26
N PHE A 193 -28.51 23.01 -12.95
CA PHE A 193 -27.23 22.76 -12.28
C PHE A 193 -27.46 21.81 -11.12
N ILE A 194 -26.59 20.82 -11.00
CA ILE A 194 -26.61 19.86 -9.90
C ILE A 194 -25.33 20.04 -9.10
N THR A 195 -25.46 20.29 -7.81
CA THR A 195 -24.33 20.25 -6.88
C THR A 195 -24.18 18.83 -6.37
N VAL A 196 -23.05 18.21 -6.69
CA VAL A 196 -22.65 16.92 -6.10
C VAL A 196 -21.57 17.16 -5.06
N LYS A 197 -21.60 16.40 -3.98
CA LYS A 197 -20.60 16.43 -2.91
C LYS A 197 -20.09 15.02 -2.66
N ALA A 198 -18.78 14.87 -2.56
CA ALA A 198 -18.13 13.65 -2.15
C ALA A 198 -17.51 13.85 -0.77
N VAL A 199 -17.75 12.90 0.14
CA VAL A 199 -17.25 12.91 1.52
C VAL A 199 -16.50 11.62 1.77
N SER A 200 -15.24 11.69 2.24
CA SER A 200 -14.50 10.50 2.64
C SER A 200 -15.15 9.83 3.84
N ARG A 201 -15.28 8.50 3.78
CA ARG A 201 -15.84 7.68 4.86
C ARG A 201 -14.87 7.46 6.01
N THR A 202 -13.56 7.58 5.77
CA THR A 202 -12.54 7.46 6.83
C THR A 202 -12.23 8.80 7.49
N ASN A 203 -12.42 9.91 6.77
CA ASN A 203 -12.22 11.25 7.29
C ASN A 203 -13.29 12.22 6.75
N PRO A 204 -14.41 12.43 7.47
CA PRO A 204 -15.48 13.32 7.03
C PRO A 204 -15.08 14.79 6.84
N LYS A 205 -13.92 15.22 7.35
CA LYS A 205 -13.37 16.56 7.09
C LYS A 205 -12.85 16.71 5.66
N LEU A 206 -12.54 15.59 4.98
CA LEU A 206 -12.21 15.56 3.56
C LEU A 206 -13.49 15.46 2.76
N ALA A 207 -14.01 16.62 2.37
CA ALA A 207 -15.18 16.76 1.53
C ALA A 207 -14.93 17.77 0.41
N ILE A 208 -15.48 17.50 -0.77
CA ILE A 208 -15.43 18.38 -1.92
C ILE A 208 -16.81 18.46 -2.57
N SER A 209 -17.08 19.57 -3.25
CA SER A 209 -18.29 19.75 -4.05
C SER A 209 -17.93 20.14 -5.48
N SER A 210 -18.77 19.74 -6.42
CA SER A 210 -18.70 20.16 -7.83
C SER A 210 -20.09 20.54 -8.30
N VAL A 211 -20.17 21.57 -9.12
CA VAL A 211 -21.41 21.96 -9.80
C VAL A 211 -21.36 21.41 -11.23
N ILE A 212 -22.30 20.56 -11.58
CA ILE A 212 -22.42 19.94 -12.89
C ILE A 212 -23.60 20.61 -13.62
N PRO A 213 -23.37 21.28 -14.77
CA PRO A 213 -24.46 21.82 -15.57
C PRO A 213 -25.22 20.68 -16.27
N VAL A 214 -26.53 20.88 -16.45
CA VAL A 214 -27.39 19.94 -17.17
C VAL A 214 -27.59 20.45 -18.59
N LYS A 215 -27.38 19.59 -19.59
CA LYS A 215 -27.57 19.93 -20.99
C LYS A 215 -29.02 20.34 -21.25
N GLN A 216 -29.24 21.53 -21.79
CA GLN A 216 -30.60 22.08 -22.00
C GLN A 216 -31.14 21.84 -23.41
N LYS A 217 -30.25 21.74 -24.41
CA LYS A 217 -30.62 21.49 -25.80
C LYS A 217 -30.49 20.00 -26.13
N PRO A 218 -31.31 19.47 -27.05
CA PRO A 218 -31.10 18.14 -27.61
C PRO A 218 -29.67 17.96 -28.14
N ASP A 219 -29.24 16.71 -28.29
CA ASP A 219 -28.01 16.41 -29.02
C ASP A 219 -28.15 16.90 -30.47
N ASP A 220 -27.05 17.42 -31.02
CA ASP A 220 -26.99 17.79 -32.42
C ASP A 220 -26.69 16.53 -33.23
N ASP A 221 -27.76 15.85 -33.64
CA ASP A 221 -27.68 14.60 -34.39
C ASP A 221 -27.31 14.83 -35.87
N SER A 222 -27.08 16.08 -36.30
CA SER A 222 -26.71 16.39 -37.69
C SER A 222 -25.39 15.75 -38.13
N MET A 223 -24.56 15.35 -37.17
CA MET A 223 -23.29 14.66 -37.41
C MET A 223 -23.40 13.13 -37.39
N ILE A 224 -24.53 12.57 -36.94
CA ILE A 224 -24.78 11.14 -36.98
C ILE A 224 -25.02 10.73 -38.44
N ILE A 225 -24.19 9.81 -38.94
CA ILE A 225 -24.36 9.18 -40.25
C ILE A 225 -25.29 8.00 -40.02
N ASN A 226 -26.55 8.13 -40.44
CA ASN A 226 -27.55 7.06 -40.28
C ASN A 226 -27.53 6.10 -41.47
N ASP A 227 -26.99 6.54 -42.62
CA ASP A 227 -26.85 5.78 -43.86
C ASP A 227 -25.49 6.10 -44.50
N GLU A 228 -24.83 5.14 -45.14
CA GLU A 228 -23.57 5.33 -45.87
C GLU A 228 -23.67 6.47 -46.92
N ARG A 229 -24.88 6.75 -47.42
CA ARG A 229 -25.19 7.86 -48.34
C ARG A 229 -25.01 9.25 -47.70
N ASP A 230 -25.11 9.39 -46.38
CA ASP A 230 -24.92 10.67 -45.67
C ASP A 230 -23.46 11.16 -45.71
N VAL A 231 -22.50 10.24 -45.93
CA VAL A 231 -21.07 10.57 -46.09
C VAL A 231 -20.81 11.32 -47.39
N LEU A 232 -21.58 11.03 -48.44
CA LEU A 232 -21.37 11.57 -49.79
C LEU A 232 -22.05 12.94 -49.96
N ASP A 233 -23.16 13.20 -49.28
CA ASP A 233 -23.97 14.40 -49.50
C ASP A 233 -23.40 15.65 -48.81
N LYS A 234 -22.67 15.48 -47.69
CA LYS A 234 -22.03 16.59 -46.96
C LYS A 234 -20.94 17.31 -47.75
N ARG A 235 -20.39 16.70 -48.81
CA ARG A 235 -19.40 17.35 -49.70
C ARG A 235 -20.00 18.43 -50.60
N LYS A 236 -21.31 18.39 -50.89
CA LYS A 236 -21.96 19.38 -51.77
C LYS A 236 -22.31 20.70 -51.07
N LYS A 237 -22.56 20.68 -49.75
CA LYS A 237 -22.99 21.88 -48.99
C LYS A 237 -21.89 22.87 -48.60
N ARG A 238 -20.59 22.54 -48.77
CA ARG A 238 -19.47 23.45 -48.43
C ARG A 238 -18.98 24.33 -49.59
N LYS A 239 -19.68 24.31 -50.73
CA LYS A 239 -19.48 25.26 -51.84
C LYS A 239 -20.76 26.07 -52.04
N GLY A 240 -20.94 27.08 -51.20
CA GLY A 240 -22.03 28.05 -51.27
C GLY A 240 -21.65 29.23 -50.40
#